data_AF-A0A0V0HP32-F1
#
_entry.id   AF-A0A0V0HP32-F1
#
_cell.length_a   1.000
_cell.length_b   1.000
_cell.length_c   1.000
_cell.angle_alpha   90.00
_cell.angle_beta   90.00
_cell.angle_gamma   90.00
#
_symmetry.space_group_name_H-M   'P 1'
#
loop_
_entity.id
_entity.type
_entity.pdbx_description
1 polymer ?
#
loop_
_entity_poly.entity_id
_entity_poly.type
_entity_poly.pdbx_seq_one_letter_code
_entity_poly.pdbx_strand_id
1 'polypeptide(L)'
;MENAIYWESQEALLKEILEQYRLIGSKVREGITRSVEGARDVGINNVICECSNGKVGRPSSCAKCFRRRVVEELCEKGFNASLCTSKWNHTSKMPGGRHEYIQVIASTQGRKKKVPLLIELEFRDEFKLAKSCKEYSKLITLLPQVFIGKSEHLNAIVRLMCDAAKRSTAQQRIHLAPWRKRNFMQMKWSAYNSEKRLLHHNQITLTKLTQQLLFRPPPAAAALKVA
;
A
#
# COMPACT_ATOMS: atom_id res chain seq x y z
N MET A 1 -15.57 33.60 11.15
CA MET A 1 -15.02 33.79 9.79
C MET A 1 -13.70 33.04 9.62
N GLU A 2 -12.69 33.27 10.47
CA GLU A 2 -11.37 32.62 10.41
C GLU A 2 -11.41 31.07 10.39
N ASN A 3 -12.35 30.46 11.12
CA ASN A 3 -12.47 29.00 11.14
C ASN A 3 -12.98 28.41 9.81
N ALA A 4 -13.92 29.09 9.15
CA ALA A 4 -14.43 28.64 7.85
C ALA A 4 -13.35 28.78 6.77
N ILE A 5 -12.68 29.94 6.73
CA ILE A 5 -11.57 30.23 5.81
C ILE A 5 -10.46 29.17 5.94
N TYR A 6 -10.12 28.77 7.16
CA TYR A 6 -9.13 27.70 7.36
C TYR A 6 -9.55 26.39 6.67
N TRP A 7 -10.77 25.92 6.92
CA TRP A 7 -11.23 24.64 6.39
C TRP A 7 -11.36 24.67 4.86
N GLU A 8 -11.85 25.77 4.31
CA GLU A 8 -11.87 26.01 2.86
C GLU A 8 -10.46 25.97 2.27
N SER A 9 -9.49 26.61 2.93
CA SER A 9 -8.09 26.60 2.51
C SER A 9 -7.48 25.20 2.57
N GLN A 10 -7.76 24.41 3.62
CA GLN A 10 -7.28 23.03 3.72
C GLN A 10 -7.91 22.13 2.65
N GLU A 11 -9.19 22.31 2.37
CA GLU A 11 -9.89 21.54 1.34
C GLU A 11 -9.35 21.87 -0.06
N ALA A 12 -9.16 23.15 -0.36
CA ALA A 12 -8.58 23.60 -1.63
C ALA A 12 -7.16 23.06 -1.82
N LEU A 13 -6.30 23.19 -0.80
CA LEU A 13 -4.93 22.67 -0.85
C LEU A 13 -4.90 21.14 -0.99
N LEU A 14 -5.79 20.42 -0.29
CA LEU A 14 -5.87 18.97 -0.43
C LEU A 14 -6.30 18.57 -1.85
N LYS A 15 -7.28 19.26 -2.43
CA LYS A 15 -7.72 19.01 -3.81
C LYS A 15 -6.60 19.28 -4.82
N GLU A 16 -5.84 20.36 -4.66
CA GLU A 16 -4.69 20.67 -5.50
C GLU A 16 -3.63 19.57 -5.43
N ILE A 17 -3.28 19.14 -4.21
CA ILE A 17 -2.36 18.02 -3.98
C ILE A 17 -2.90 16.76 -4.69
N LEU A 18 -4.17 16.40 -4.49
CA LEU A 18 -4.76 15.20 -5.09
C LEU A 18 -4.87 15.27 -6.62
N GLU A 19 -5.03 16.46 -7.20
CA GLU A 19 -5.05 16.62 -8.65
C GLU A 19 -3.65 16.45 -9.24
N GLN A 20 -2.63 17.06 -8.63
CA GLN A 20 -1.23 16.82 -9.01
C GLN A 20 -0.85 15.34 -8.89
N TYR A 21 -1.32 14.69 -7.81
CA TYR A 21 -1.20 13.25 -7.66
C TYR A 21 -1.82 12.52 -8.84
N ARG A 22 -3.07 12.80 -9.20
CA ARG A 22 -3.81 12.12 -10.27
C ARG A 22 -3.09 12.19 -11.63
N LEU A 23 -2.54 13.35 -11.97
CA LEU A 23 -1.87 13.58 -13.26
C LEU A 23 -0.52 12.87 -13.37
N ILE A 24 0.26 12.81 -12.27
CA ILE A 24 1.63 12.28 -12.32
C ILE A 24 1.64 10.75 -12.23
N GLY A 25 2.05 10.09 -13.31
CA GLY A 25 2.26 8.64 -13.33
C GLY A 25 0.97 7.81 -13.36
N SER A 26 -0.11 8.36 -13.91
CA SER A 26 -1.45 7.75 -13.98
C SER A 26 -1.42 6.32 -14.54
N LYS A 27 -0.77 6.09 -15.69
CA LYS A 27 -0.72 4.76 -16.32
C LYS A 27 -0.10 3.67 -15.44
N VAL A 28 1.01 3.99 -14.77
CA VAL A 28 1.66 3.05 -13.83
C VAL A 28 0.76 2.80 -12.63
N ARG A 29 0.15 3.86 -12.10
CA ARG A 29 -0.77 3.78 -10.97
C ARG A 29 -1.98 2.91 -11.28
N GLU A 30 -2.62 3.11 -12.43
CA GLU A 30 -3.75 2.31 -12.90
C GLU A 30 -3.38 0.82 -13.00
N GLY A 31 -2.19 0.51 -13.53
CA GLY A 31 -1.67 -0.86 -13.57
C GLY A 31 -1.54 -1.48 -12.17
N ILE A 32 -0.97 -0.72 -11.23
CA ILE A 32 -0.85 -1.15 -9.83
C ILE A 32 -2.22 -1.29 -9.17
N THR A 33 -3.14 -0.35 -9.37
CA THR A 33 -4.51 -0.41 -8.82
C THR A 33 -5.22 -1.68 -9.26
N ARG A 34 -5.15 -2.03 -10.55
CA ARG A 34 -5.74 -3.29 -11.06
C ARG A 34 -5.12 -4.54 -10.43
N SER A 35 -3.82 -4.52 -10.09
CA SER A 35 -3.21 -5.60 -9.31
C SER A 35 -3.74 -5.66 -7.88
N VAL A 36 -3.88 -4.50 -7.23
CA VAL A 36 -4.42 -4.45 -5.86
C VAL A 36 -5.86 -4.98 -5.82
N GLU A 37 -6.68 -4.65 -6.81
CA GLU A 37 -8.06 -5.15 -6.97
C GLU A 37 -8.08 -6.65 -7.26
N GLY A 38 -7.29 -7.13 -8.23
CA GLY A 38 -7.17 -8.56 -8.51
C GLY A 38 -6.78 -9.39 -7.27
N ALA A 39 -5.86 -8.88 -6.44
CA ALA A 39 -5.46 -9.54 -5.20
C ALA A 39 -6.58 -9.59 -4.13
N ARG A 40 -7.62 -8.76 -4.23
CA ARG A 40 -8.83 -8.85 -3.38
C ARG A 40 -9.74 -9.98 -3.85
N ASP A 41 -9.85 -10.16 -5.16
CA ASP A 41 -10.78 -11.09 -5.82
C ASP A 41 -10.30 -12.55 -5.89
N VAL A 42 -8.99 -12.81 -5.70
CA VAL A 42 -8.40 -14.17 -5.59
C VAL A 42 -8.73 -14.83 -4.23
N GLY A 43 -9.99 -14.74 -3.82
CA GLY A 43 -10.51 -15.16 -2.52
C GLY A 43 -11.35 -16.43 -2.57
N ILE A 44 -10.90 -17.53 -3.22
CA ILE A 44 -11.63 -18.83 -3.14
C ILE A 44 -10.70 -20.05 -3.14
N ASN A 45 -9.58 -20.02 -2.41
CA ASN A 45 -9.00 -21.28 -1.94
C ASN A 45 -9.08 -21.26 -0.43
N ASN A 46 -9.56 -22.36 0.16
CA ASN A 46 -9.84 -22.57 1.59
C ASN A 46 -8.56 -22.60 2.45
N VAL A 47 -7.54 -21.84 2.05
CA VAL A 47 -6.24 -21.70 2.71
C VAL A 47 -6.48 -20.84 3.93
N ILE A 48 -6.30 -21.41 5.11
CA ILE A 48 -6.29 -20.71 6.38
C ILE A 48 -4.94 -19.98 6.50
N CYS A 49 -4.91 -18.71 6.94
CA CYS A 49 -3.66 -18.14 7.45
C CYS A 49 -3.53 -18.37 8.96
N GLU A 50 -2.34 -18.78 9.38
CA GLU A 50 -1.86 -18.82 10.76
C GLU A 50 -1.13 -17.51 11.18
N CYS A 51 -1.60 -16.38 10.67
CA CYS A 51 -0.93 -15.09 10.83
C CYS A 51 -1.09 -14.52 12.26
N SER A 52 -0.32 -15.05 13.22
CA SER A 52 -0.05 -14.58 14.60
C SER A 52 -1.29 -14.29 15.50
N ASN A 53 -1.24 -14.81 16.74
CA ASN A 53 -2.31 -14.89 17.77
C ASN A 53 -3.30 -16.07 17.69
N GLY A 54 -2.93 -17.18 17.04
CA GLY A 54 -3.75 -18.41 17.05
C GLY A 54 -5.13 -18.26 16.40
N LYS A 55 -5.39 -17.14 15.71
CA LYS A 55 -6.63 -16.90 14.98
C LYS A 55 -6.52 -17.51 13.60
N VAL A 56 -7.25 -18.60 13.40
CA VAL A 56 -7.60 -19.13 12.09
C VAL A 56 -8.40 -18.04 11.36
N GLY A 57 -7.81 -17.46 10.32
CA GLY A 57 -8.45 -16.41 9.52
C GLY A 57 -8.33 -16.69 8.04
N ARG A 58 -9.21 -16.09 7.24
CA ARG A 58 -9.07 -16.14 5.78
C ARG A 58 -7.97 -15.14 5.34
N PRO A 59 -7.10 -15.49 4.38
CA PRO A 59 -6.10 -14.59 3.82
C PRO A 59 -6.69 -13.28 3.26
N SER A 60 -7.97 -13.30 2.88
CA SER A 60 -8.77 -12.13 2.46
C SER A 60 -9.05 -11.13 3.59
N SER A 61 -9.18 -11.59 4.83
CA SER A 61 -9.43 -10.73 5.99
C SER A 61 -8.17 -10.41 6.81
N CYS A 62 -7.04 -11.09 6.55
CA CYS A 62 -5.77 -10.82 7.21
C CYS A 62 -4.96 -9.75 6.45
N ALA A 63 -4.73 -8.60 7.08
CA ALA A 63 -3.99 -7.48 6.51
C ALA A 63 -2.56 -7.84 6.03
N LYS A 64 -1.87 -8.74 6.76
CA LYS A 64 -0.52 -9.22 6.41
C LYS A 64 -0.53 -10.13 5.19
N CYS A 65 -1.50 -11.06 5.12
CA CYS A 65 -1.69 -11.90 3.94
C CYS A 65 -2.10 -11.10 2.72
N PHE A 66 -2.98 -10.11 2.91
CA PHE A 66 -3.42 -9.25 1.83
C PHE A 66 -2.24 -8.46 1.24
N ARG A 67 -1.39 -7.85 2.07
CA ARG A 67 -0.16 -7.19 1.61
C ARG A 67 0.75 -8.14 0.82
N ARG A 68 0.92 -9.38 1.29
CA ARG A 68 1.73 -10.40 0.58
C ARG A 68 1.17 -10.75 -0.79
N ARG A 69 -0.14 -11.03 -0.87
CA ARG A 69 -0.82 -11.35 -2.13
C ARG A 69 -0.74 -10.20 -3.13
N VAL A 70 -0.87 -8.96 -2.67
CA VAL A 70 -0.68 -7.79 -3.54
C VAL A 70 0.75 -7.77 -4.11
N VAL A 71 1.77 -8.08 -3.31
CA VAL A 71 3.16 -8.16 -3.82
C VAL A 71 3.32 -9.30 -4.83
N GLU A 72 2.76 -10.47 -4.57
CA GLU A 72 2.79 -11.62 -5.48
C GLU A 72 2.13 -11.28 -6.82
N GLU A 73 0.90 -10.74 -6.79
CA GLU A 73 0.14 -10.31 -7.97
C GLU A 73 0.87 -9.20 -8.77
N LEU A 74 1.52 -8.25 -8.07
CA LEU A 74 2.34 -7.23 -8.72
C LEU A 74 3.55 -7.85 -9.43
N CYS A 75 4.25 -8.78 -8.77
CA CYS A 75 5.39 -9.49 -9.35
C CYS A 75 4.97 -10.34 -10.56
N GLU A 76 3.84 -11.04 -10.50
CA GLU A 76 3.29 -11.82 -11.61
C GLU A 76 2.97 -10.95 -12.84
N LYS A 77 2.53 -9.71 -12.62
CA LYS A 77 2.33 -8.71 -13.69
C LYS A 77 3.62 -7.97 -14.09
N GLY A 78 4.78 -8.41 -13.61
CA GLY A 78 6.09 -7.90 -14.02
C GLY A 78 6.57 -6.64 -13.27
N PHE A 79 5.87 -6.21 -12.21
CA PHE A 79 6.37 -5.13 -11.36
C PHE A 79 7.45 -5.63 -10.41
N ASN A 80 8.50 -4.84 -10.19
CA ASN A 80 9.44 -5.08 -9.10
C ASN A 80 8.81 -4.56 -7.79
N ALA A 81 8.15 -5.45 -7.05
CA ALA A 81 7.44 -5.15 -5.81
C ALA A 81 8.08 -5.85 -4.60
N SER A 82 8.02 -5.20 -3.43
CA SER A 82 8.54 -5.77 -2.18
C SER A 82 7.78 -5.24 -0.95
N LEU A 83 7.77 -6.03 0.13
CA LEU A 83 7.32 -5.56 1.43
C LEU A 83 8.42 -4.74 2.08
N CYS A 84 8.04 -3.58 2.61
CA CYS A 84 8.92 -2.70 3.38
C CYS A 84 8.36 -2.57 4.79
N THR A 85 9.24 -2.66 5.79
CA THR A 85 8.87 -2.44 7.19
C THR A 85 9.66 -1.28 7.75
N SER A 86 9.00 -0.16 8.05
CA SER A 86 9.57 0.91 8.87
C SER A 86 9.55 0.50 10.34
N LYS A 87 10.66 0.70 11.06
CA LYS A 87 10.74 0.55 12.52
C LYS A 87 11.33 1.82 13.13
N TRP A 88 10.83 2.25 14.27
CA TRP A 88 11.43 3.38 15.00
C TRP A 88 11.35 3.17 16.50
N ASN A 89 12.38 3.66 17.17
CA ASN A 89 12.54 3.47 18.61
C ASN A 89 11.68 4.47 19.39
N HIS A 90 11.38 4.08 20.63
CA HIS A 90 10.75 4.96 21.59
C HIS A 90 11.68 6.14 21.91
N THR A 91 11.09 7.33 22.00
CA THR A 91 11.77 8.56 22.45
C THR A 91 10.91 9.24 23.50
N SER A 92 11.46 10.22 24.22
CA SER A 92 10.69 10.99 25.21
C SER A 92 9.45 11.71 24.63
N LYS A 93 9.43 11.96 23.31
CA LYS A 93 8.35 12.70 22.63
C LYS A 93 7.43 11.82 21.80
N MET A 94 7.80 10.57 21.53
CA MET A 94 7.13 9.72 20.56
C MET A 94 7.30 8.23 20.89
N PRO A 95 6.20 7.47 20.96
CA PRO A 95 6.29 6.03 21.18
C PRO A 95 6.96 5.32 20.01
N GLY A 96 7.66 4.23 20.31
CA GLY A 96 8.21 3.34 19.30
C GLY A 96 7.10 2.70 18.48
N GLY A 97 7.45 2.25 17.27
CA GLY A 97 6.47 1.66 16.38
C GLY A 97 7.07 0.94 15.20
N ARG A 98 6.19 0.23 14.51
CA ARG A 98 6.49 -0.55 13.31
C ARG A 98 5.34 -0.41 12.33
N HIS A 99 5.64 -0.24 11.06
CA HIS A 99 4.65 -0.15 10.00
C HIS A 99 5.11 -0.90 8.75
N GLU A 100 4.20 -1.68 8.15
CA GLU A 100 4.48 -2.44 6.93
C GLU A 100 3.69 -1.86 5.75
N TYR A 101 4.40 -1.57 4.66
CA TYR A 101 3.86 -1.04 3.42
C TYR A 101 4.48 -1.76 2.22
N ILE A 102 3.98 -1.51 1.01
CA ILE A 102 4.52 -2.10 -0.22
C ILE A 102 5.30 -1.05 -0.99
N GLN A 103 6.43 -1.43 -1.56
CA GLN A 103 7.21 -0.59 -2.45
C GLN A 103 7.28 -1.23 -3.83
N VAL A 104 7.04 -0.43 -4.88
CA VAL A 104 7.21 -0.81 -6.28
C VAL A 104 8.27 0.06 -6.92
N ILE A 105 9.23 -0.54 -7.63
CA ILE A 105 10.20 0.19 -8.44
C ILE A 105 9.62 0.37 -9.84
N ALA A 106 9.15 1.57 -10.14
CA ALA A 106 8.53 1.88 -11.42
C ALA A 106 9.46 2.67 -12.35
N SER A 107 9.41 2.36 -13.64
CA SER A 107 9.95 3.22 -14.70
C SER A 107 8.85 4.18 -15.14
N THR A 108 9.07 5.48 -15.01
CA THR A 108 8.13 6.49 -15.52
C THR A 108 8.40 6.77 -17.00
N GLN A 109 7.36 6.90 -17.82
CA GLN A 109 7.50 7.26 -19.24
C GLN A 109 8.35 8.52 -19.39
N GLY A 110 9.35 8.47 -20.28
CA GLY A 110 10.27 9.59 -20.54
C GLY A 110 11.44 9.73 -19.57
N ARG A 111 11.57 8.90 -18.52
CA ARG A 111 12.75 8.92 -17.63
C ARG A 111 13.40 7.53 -17.54
N LYS A 112 14.70 7.47 -17.82
CA LYS A 112 15.52 6.26 -17.59
C LYS A 112 15.61 5.89 -16.10
N LYS A 113 15.35 6.84 -15.20
CA LYS A 113 15.48 6.65 -13.75
C LYS A 113 14.28 5.89 -13.19
N LYS A 114 14.56 4.72 -12.62
CA LYS A 114 13.61 3.98 -11.80
C LYS A 114 13.29 4.77 -10.53
N VAL A 115 12.00 4.95 -10.22
CA VAL A 115 11.53 5.71 -9.06
C VAL A 115 10.75 4.77 -8.14
N PRO A 116 11.05 4.76 -6.82
CA PRO A 116 10.26 4.01 -5.87
C PRO A 116 8.89 4.66 -5.68
N LEU A 117 7.84 3.87 -5.85
CA LEU A 117 6.48 4.20 -5.48
C LEU A 117 6.11 3.42 -4.21
N LEU A 118 5.44 4.09 -3.30
CA LEU A 118 4.89 3.54 -2.08
C LEU A 118 3.42 3.19 -2.30
N ILE A 119 3.01 2.03 -1.79
CA ILE A 119 1.63 1.60 -1.74
C ILE A 119 1.21 1.41 -0.29
N GLU A 120 0.20 2.17 0.13
CA GLU A 120 -0.51 1.98 1.40
C GLU A 120 -1.94 1.54 1.10
N LEU A 121 -2.33 0.35 1.56
CA LEU A 121 -3.59 -0.30 1.18
C LEU A 121 -4.81 0.26 1.95
N GLU A 122 -4.57 0.87 3.11
CA GLU A 122 -5.60 1.34 4.04
C GLU A 122 -5.35 2.83 4.38
N PHE A 123 -4.92 3.61 3.39
CA PHE A 123 -4.38 4.96 3.60
C PHE A 123 -5.42 5.93 4.19
N ARG A 124 -6.67 5.88 3.73
CA ARG A 124 -7.75 6.72 4.29
C ARG A 124 -7.98 6.43 5.78
N ASP A 125 -7.89 5.15 6.17
CA ASP A 125 -8.16 4.71 7.54
C ASP A 125 -7.11 5.19 8.54
N GLU A 126 -5.90 5.48 8.03
CA GLU A 126 -4.81 6.06 8.80
C GLU A 126 -5.09 7.48 9.33
N PHE A 127 -6.14 8.13 8.85
CA PHE A 127 -6.56 9.46 9.30
C PHE A 127 -7.92 9.49 10.00
N LYS A 128 -8.61 8.34 10.10
CA LYS A 128 -9.88 8.24 10.83
C LYS A 128 -9.69 8.54 12.32
N LEU A 129 -10.54 9.43 12.84
CA LEU A 129 -10.63 9.73 14.26
C LEU A 129 -11.98 9.22 14.78
N ALA A 130 -12.00 8.67 16.00
CA ALA A 130 -13.23 8.24 16.64
C ALA A 130 -14.23 9.40 16.85
N LYS A 131 -13.70 10.60 17.08
CA LYS A 131 -14.47 11.84 17.16
C LYS A 131 -13.73 12.96 16.43
N SER A 132 -14.43 13.63 15.51
CA SER A 132 -13.91 14.74 14.73
C SER A 132 -15.01 15.72 14.33
N CYS A 133 -14.64 16.94 13.91
CA CYS A 133 -15.59 17.86 13.32
C CYS A 133 -16.01 17.42 11.91
N LYS A 134 -17.09 18.03 11.40
CA LYS A 134 -17.66 17.68 10.09
C LYS A 134 -16.69 18.01 8.96
N GLU A 135 -15.95 19.11 9.07
CA GLU A 135 -15.00 19.60 8.08
C GLU A 135 -13.81 18.65 7.94
N TYR A 136 -13.25 18.20 9.06
CA TYR A 136 -12.20 17.17 9.02
C TYR A 136 -12.70 15.85 8.43
N SER A 137 -13.92 15.45 8.75
CA SER A 137 -14.54 14.26 8.15
C SER A 137 -14.66 14.39 6.63
N LYS A 138 -15.00 15.58 6.10
CA LYS A 138 -15.01 15.86 4.65
C LYS A 138 -13.62 15.72 4.03
N LEU A 139 -12.55 16.17 4.69
CA LEU A 139 -11.19 15.99 4.16
C LEU A 139 -10.83 14.49 4.04
N ILE A 140 -11.22 13.66 5.01
CA ILE A 140 -10.97 12.21 4.94
C ILE A 140 -11.66 11.59 3.73
N THR A 141 -12.88 11.99 3.38
CA THR A 141 -13.61 11.39 2.25
C THR A 141 -12.95 11.66 0.90
N LEU A 142 -12.18 12.75 0.80
CA LEU A 142 -11.38 13.09 -0.39
C LEU A 142 -10.14 12.19 -0.55
N LEU A 143 -9.60 11.63 0.54
CA LEU A 143 -8.39 10.82 0.48
C LEU A 143 -8.63 9.52 -0.30
N PRO A 144 -7.63 9.03 -1.07
CA PRO A 144 -7.74 7.73 -1.70
C PRO A 144 -7.75 6.61 -0.66
N GLN A 145 -8.54 5.56 -0.90
CA GLN A 145 -8.53 4.38 -0.02
C GLN A 145 -7.17 3.68 -0.05
N VAL A 146 -6.59 3.56 -1.25
CA VAL A 146 -5.24 3.03 -1.48
C VAL A 146 -4.36 4.16 -2.02
N PHE A 147 -3.28 4.49 -1.32
CA PHE A 147 -2.30 5.45 -1.82
C PHE A 147 -1.25 4.72 -2.67
N ILE A 148 -0.93 5.24 -3.86
CA ILE A 148 0.09 4.71 -4.77
C ILE A 148 0.88 5.89 -5.35
N GLY A 149 2.03 6.21 -4.77
CA GLY A 149 2.75 7.41 -5.19
C GLY A 149 4.12 7.55 -4.55
N LYS A 150 4.79 8.66 -4.83
CA LYS A 150 6.08 8.95 -4.23
C LYS A 150 5.92 9.39 -2.77
N SER A 151 6.97 9.20 -1.98
CA SER A 151 6.98 9.57 -0.56
C SER A 151 6.82 11.09 -0.35
N GLU A 152 7.31 11.93 -1.26
CA GLU A 152 7.16 13.39 -1.15
C GLU A 152 5.70 13.80 -1.21
N HIS A 153 4.94 13.16 -2.10
CA HIS A 153 3.51 13.41 -2.27
C HIS A 153 2.72 12.93 -1.05
N LEU A 154 3.02 11.71 -0.57
CA LEU A 154 2.44 11.19 0.66
C LEU A 154 2.69 12.14 1.84
N ASN A 155 3.91 12.64 1.97
CA ASN A 155 4.29 13.54 3.06
C ASN A 155 3.59 14.90 2.99
N ALA A 156 3.22 15.38 1.79
CA ALA A 156 2.38 16.56 1.66
C ALA A 156 0.98 16.32 2.26
N ILE A 157 0.35 15.20 1.89
CA ILE A 157 -0.96 14.81 2.43
C ILE A 157 -0.90 14.59 3.95
N VAL A 158 0.11 13.84 4.45
CA VAL A 158 0.28 13.58 5.89
C VAL A 158 0.40 14.87 6.69
N ARG A 159 1.19 15.84 6.21
CA ARG A 159 1.35 17.13 6.89
C ARG A 159 0.01 17.87 7.02
N LEU A 160 -0.70 18.02 5.90
CA LEU A 160 -2.00 18.68 5.85
C LEU A 160 -3.01 18.00 6.77
N MET A 161 -3.15 16.68 6.64
CA MET A 161 -4.12 15.92 7.43
C MET A 161 -3.79 15.93 8.93
N CYS A 162 -2.51 15.89 9.33
CA CYS A 162 -2.14 15.99 10.74
C CYS A 162 -2.44 17.36 11.34
N ASP A 163 -2.29 18.44 10.57
CA ASP A 163 -2.63 19.79 11.03
C ASP A 163 -4.14 19.96 11.17
N ALA A 164 -4.89 19.48 10.19
CA ALA A 164 -6.34 19.43 10.22
C ALA A 164 -6.85 18.57 11.39
N ALA A 165 -6.23 17.42 11.65
CA ALA A 165 -6.56 16.55 12.78
C ALA A 165 -6.34 17.27 14.10
N LYS A 166 -5.19 17.96 14.27
CA LYS A 166 -4.88 18.75 15.46
C LYS A 166 -5.94 19.83 15.71
N ARG A 167 -6.34 20.57 14.68
CA ARG A 167 -7.39 21.60 14.79
C ARG A 167 -8.75 21.00 15.15
N SER A 168 -9.14 19.91 14.48
CA SER A 168 -10.39 19.19 14.77
C SER A 168 -10.43 18.71 16.23
N THR A 169 -9.36 18.06 16.71
CA THR A 169 -9.31 17.57 18.10
C THR A 169 -9.33 18.71 19.11
N ALA A 170 -8.70 19.85 18.81
CA ALA A 170 -8.76 21.04 19.66
C ALA A 170 -10.19 21.60 19.76
N GLN A 171 -10.90 21.70 18.64
CA GLN A 171 -12.31 22.12 18.61
C GLN A 171 -13.23 21.18 19.37
N GLN A 172 -12.94 19.87 19.30
CA GLN A 172 -13.69 18.84 20.02
C GLN A 172 -13.27 18.70 21.49
N ARG A 173 -12.25 19.45 21.95
CA ARG A 173 -11.65 19.38 23.30
C ARG A 173 -11.15 17.97 23.66
N ILE A 174 -10.51 17.30 22.70
CA ILE A 174 -9.95 15.95 22.84
C ILE A 174 -8.45 16.00 22.63
N HIS A 175 -7.70 15.22 23.41
CA HIS A 175 -6.26 15.12 23.23
C HIS A 175 -5.90 14.32 21.96
N LEU A 176 -5.02 14.87 21.12
CA LEU A 176 -4.51 14.16 19.94
C LEU A 176 -3.49 13.10 20.35
N ALA A 177 -3.84 11.83 20.16
CA ALA A 177 -2.97 10.72 20.49
C ALA A 177 -1.59 10.83 19.79
N PRO A 178 -0.49 10.37 20.42
CA PRO A 178 0.86 10.49 19.86
C PRO A 178 0.99 9.91 18.44
N TRP A 179 0.30 8.80 18.15
CA TRP A 179 0.34 8.15 16.84
C TRP A 179 -0.39 8.91 15.72
N ARG A 180 -1.16 9.94 16.07
CA ARG A 180 -1.81 10.84 15.10
C ARG A 180 -1.02 12.13 14.86
N LYS A 181 0.08 12.34 15.60
CA LYS A 181 0.97 13.49 15.41
C LYS A 181 1.80 13.30 14.13
N ARG A 182 2.10 14.41 13.48
CA ARG A 182 2.84 14.48 12.21
C ARG A 182 4.12 13.64 12.22
N ASN A 183 4.98 13.83 13.21
CA ASN A 183 6.28 13.12 13.27
C ASN A 183 6.07 11.60 13.30
N PHE A 184 5.14 11.09 14.11
CA PHE A 184 4.85 9.66 14.16
C PHE A 184 4.30 9.14 12.83
N MET A 185 3.35 9.86 12.24
CA MET A 185 2.75 9.47 10.96
C MET A 185 3.79 9.41 9.84
N GLN A 186 4.72 10.37 9.78
CA GLN A 186 5.79 10.35 8.77
C GLN A 186 6.75 9.16 8.94
N MET A 187 6.96 8.68 10.17
CA MET A 187 7.82 7.50 10.41
C MET A 187 7.26 6.21 9.82
N LYS A 188 5.94 6.09 9.66
CA LYS A 188 5.30 4.91 9.07
C LYS A 188 5.86 4.56 7.68
N TRP A 189 6.21 5.58 6.90
CA TRP A 189 6.62 5.46 5.52
C TRP A 189 8.04 5.99 5.27
N SER A 190 8.87 6.01 6.32
CA SER A 190 10.25 6.47 6.23
C SER A 190 11.17 5.39 5.68
N ALA A 191 11.74 5.64 4.49
CA ALA A 191 12.69 4.74 3.86
C ALA A 191 14.00 4.57 4.66
N TYR A 192 14.36 5.53 5.52
CA TYR A 192 15.61 5.53 6.29
C TYR A 192 15.68 4.36 7.29
N ASN A 193 14.53 3.95 7.85
CA ASN A 193 14.46 2.84 8.80
C ASN A 193 13.70 1.63 8.24
N SER A 194 13.70 1.47 6.91
CA SER A 194 12.94 0.41 6.25
C SER A 194 13.78 -0.83 5.97
N GLU A 195 13.37 -1.97 6.53
CA GLU A 195 13.85 -3.29 6.10
C GLU A 195 13.03 -3.75 4.88
N LYS A 196 13.70 -4.19 3.83
CA LYS A 196 13.04 -4.71 2.62
C LYS A 196 13.05 -6.23 2.63
N ARG A 197 11.88 -6.83 2.43
CA ARG A 197 11.73 -8.28 2.21
C ARG A 197 11.31 -8.53 0.77
N LEU A 198 12.22 -9.10 -0.01
CA LEU A 198 11.88 -9.71 -1.28
C LEU A 198 11.14 -11.02 -0.98
N LEU A 199 9.94 -11.18 -1.52
CA LEU A 199 9.31 -12.48 -1.55
C LEU A 199 10.01 -13.25 -2.68
N HIS A 200 10.79 -14.27 -2.34
CA HIS A 200 11.47 -15.11 -3.34
C HIS A 200 10.41 -15.78 -4.23
N HIS A 201 10.35 -15.36 -5.49
CA HIS A 201 9.49 -15.95 -6.54
C HIS A 201 9.99 -17.34 -7.02
N ASN A 202 10.87 -18.01 -6.27
CA ASN A 202 11.59 -19.20 -6.74
C ASN A 202 10.89 -20.55 -6.47
N GLN A 203 9.61 -20.58 -6.10
CA GLN A 203 8.87 -21.85 -5.94
C GLN A 203 7.67 -22.02 -6.88
N ILE A 204 7.21 -20.97 -7.56
CA ILE A 204 6.06 -21.06 -8.49
C ILE A 204 6.53 -21.42 -9.92
N THR A 205 7.75 -21.06 -10.31
CA THR A 205 8.28 -21.39 -11.65
C THR A 205 8.62 -22.88 -11.80
N LEU A 206 9.09 -23.53 -10.72
CA LEU A 206 9.41 -24.96 -10.74
C LEU A 206 8.16 -25.85 -10.84
N THR A 207 7.03 -25.44 -10.24
CA THR A 207 5.75 -26.17 -10.34
C THR A 207 5.11 -26.01 -11.72
N LYS A 208 5.22 -24.83 -12.36
CA LYS A 208 4.71 -24.66 -13.74
C LYS A 208 5.54 -25.43 -14.79
N LEU A 209 6.87 -25.50 -14.62
CA LEU A 209 7.75 -26.29 -15.50
C LEU A 209 7.58 -27.80 -15.32
N THR A 210 7.42 -28.29 -14.09
CA THR A 210 7.16 -29.72 -13.84
C THR A 210 5.78 -30.15 -14.34
N GLN A 211 4.76 -29.29 -14.23
CA GLN A 211 3.43 -29.58 -14.76
C GLN A 211 3.42 -29.61 -16.30
N GLN A 212 4.18 -28.76 -16.99
CA GLN A 212 4.33 -28.83 -18.45
C GLN A 212 5.10 -30.07 -18.95
N LEU A 213 6.02 -30.61 -18.15
CA LEU A 213 6.79 -31.81 -18.51
C LEU A 213 6.00 -33.11 -18.26
N LEU A 214 5.06 -33.12 -17.31
CA LEU A 214 4.22 -34.29 -16.99
C LEU A 214 3.07 -34.52 -17.98
N PHE A 215 2.67 -33.52 -18.76
CA PHE A 215 1.59 -33.61 -19.75
C PHE A 215 2.06 -33.60 -21.22
N ARG A 216 3.36 -33.81 -21.50
CA ARG A 216 3.79 -34.04 -22.87
C ARG A 216 3.28 -35.41 -23.34
N PRO A 217 2.48 -35.49 -24.43
CA PRO A 217 2.15 -36.77 -25.02
C PRO A 217 3.45 -37.45 -25.48
N PRO A 218 3.56 -38.79 -25.34
CA PRO A 218 4.73 -39.51 -25.83
C PRO A 218 4.89 -39.27 -27.34
N PRO A 219 6.13 -39.16 -27.84
CA PRO A 219 6.36 -39.00 -29.27
C PRO A 219 5.78 -40.21 -30.02
N ALA A 220 5.06 -39.94 -31.10
CA ALA A 220 4.50 -40.98 -31.96
C ALA A 220 5.62 -41.91 -32.43
N ALA A 221 5.47 -43.21 -32.16
CA ALA A 221 6.41 -44.22 -32.62
C ALA A 221 6.46 -44.20 -34.16
N ALA A 222 7.64 -43.90 -34.71
CA ALA A 222 7.88 -44.01 -36.13
C ALA A 222 7.78 -45.50 -36.52
N ALA A 223 6.80 -45.83 -37.35
CA ALA A 223 6.67 -47.17 -37.91
C ALA A 223 7.87 -47.45 -38.82
N LEU A 224 8.70 -48.42 -38.40
CA LEU A 224 9.75 -49.00 -39.22
C LEU A 224 9.08 -49.70 -40.42
N LYS A 225 9.23 -49.14 -41.63
CA LYS A 225 8.99 -49.91 -42.85
C LYS A 225 10.22 -50.76 -43.10
N VAL A 226 10.12 -52.06 -42.81
CA VAL A 226 11.07 -53.05 -43.31
C VAL A 226 10.60 -53.45 -44.71
N ALA A 227 11.53 -53.38 -45.66
CA ALA A 227 11.35 -53.74 -47.06
C ALA A 227 11.18 -55.25 -47.24
#